data_AF-A0A1S3D8G0-F1
#
_entry.id   AF-A0A1S3D8G0-F1
#
_cell.length_a   1.000
_cell.length_b   1.000
_cell.length_c   1.000
_cell.angle_alpha   90.00
_cell.angle_beta   90.00
_cell.angle_gamma   90.00
#
_symmetry.space_group_name_H-M   'P 1'
#
loop_
_entity.id
_entity.type
_entity.pdbx_description
1 polymer ?
#
loop_
_entity_poly.entity_id
_entity_poly.type
_entity_poly.pdbx_seq_one_letter_code
_entity_poly.pdbx_strand_id
1 'polypeptide(L)'
;MFKERKAAERRRVIEQRCGTHKDWTNADEATVNKILKELWDRAFKLESEKYDLEIIFRVKEAEITELNAQVNDLRGKFIKPTLKKVSKYENKFAKLQKKAAEFNFRNQLKVVKKKEFTLEEEEKEKKPEWTKVGGDKGKEEES
;
A
#
# COMPACT_ATOMS: atom_id res chain seq x y z
N MET A 1 3.11 12.46 13.88
CA MET A 1 4.30 13.23 14.33
C MET A 1 4.23 14.74 14.07
N PHE A 2 4.30 15.25 12.83
CA PHE A 2 4.36 16.72 12.61
C PHE A 2 3.07 17.47 13.01
N LYS A 3 1.90 16.88 12.72
CA LYS A 3 0.60 17.41 13.14
C LYS A 3 0.44 17.44 14.67
N GLU A 4 0.92 16.41 15.35
CA GLU A 4 0.88 16.31 16.82
C GLU A 4 1.79 17.35 17.48
N ARG A 5 2.99 17.58 16.93
CA ARG A 5 3.89 18.66 17.40
C ARG A 5 3.25 20.04 17.24
N LYS A 6 2.61 20.32 16.09
CA LYS A 6 1.91 21.60 15.87
C LYS A 6 0.69 21.78 16.78
N ALA A 7 -0.04 20.69 17.05
CA ALA A 7 -1.17 20.72 17.98
C ALA A 7 -0.74 20.93 19.43
N ALA A 8 0.35 20.29 19.86
CA ALA A 8 0.94 20.49 21.18
C ALA A 8 1.44 21.93 21.37
N GLU A 9 2.14 22.49 20.37
CA GLU A 9 2.59 23.88 20.42
C GLU A 9 1.41 24.86 20.45
N ARG A 10 0.35 24.60 19.67
CA ARG A 10 -0.89 25.41 19.75
C ARG A 10 -1.48 25.39 21.15
N ARG A 11 -1.55 24.23 21.82
CA ARG A 11 -2.08 24.14 23.19
C ARG A 11 -1.21 24.93 24.17
N ARG A 12 0.11 24.79 24.09
CA ARG A 12 1.07 25.52 24.92
C ARG A 12 0.93 27.04 24.77
N VAL A 13 0.82 27.52 23.52
CA VAL A 13 0.67 28.96 23.24
C VAL A 13 -0.67 29.49 23.78
N ILE A 14 -1.76 28.71 23.66
CA ILE A 14 -3.05 29.10 24.22
C ILE A 14 -2.98 29.20 25.74
N GLU A 15 -2.36 28.22 26.40
CA GLU A 15 -2.21 28.21 27.86
C GLU A 15 -1.39 29.41 28.35
N GLN A 16 -0.27 29.72 27.68
CA GLN A 16 0.56 30.88 27.99
C GLN A 16 -0.18 32.22 27.77
N ARG A 17 -1.00 32.32 26.71
CA ARG A 17 -1.72 33.56 26.41
C ARG A 17 -2.93 33.74 27.30
N CYS A 18 -3.75 32.72 27.50
CA CYS A 18 -5.00 32.83 28.25
C CYS A 18 -4.76 32.90 29.76
N GLY A 19 -3.72 32.22 30.27
CA GLY A 19 -3.43 32.16 31.70
C GLY A 19 -4.55 31.49 32.50
N THR A 20 -4.46 31.58 33.82
CA THR A 20 -5.49 31.10 34.76
C THR A 20 -6.64 32.10 34.89
N HIS A 21 -7.85 31.59 35.13
CA HIS A 21 -9.02 32.42 35.37
C HIS A 21 -8.77 33.33 36.58
N LYS A 22 -9.09 34.63 36.46
CA LYS A 22 -9.14 35.54 37.62
C LYS A 22 -10.28 35.13 38.55
N ASP A 23 -10.01 34.86 39.82
CA ASP A 23 -11.05 34.52 40.79
C ASP A 23 -11.89 35.77 41.13
N TRP A 24 -13.20 35.69 40.89
CA TRP A 24 -14.16 36.78 41.15
C TRP A 24 -15.20 36.41 42.22
N THR A 25 -15.22 35.16 42.68
CA THR A 25 -16.26 34.64 43.59
C THR A 25 -16.18 35.18 45.02
N ASN A 26 -14.97 35.53 45.48
CA ASN A 26 -14.74 36.11 46.82
C ASN A 26 -14.22 37.56 46.75
N ALA A 27 -14.39 38.24 45.61
CA ALA A 27 -13.89 39.60 45.42
C ALA A 27 -14.94 40.66 45.83
N ASP A 28 -14.47 41.84 46.22
CA ASP A 28 -15.32 43.02 46.46
C ASP A 28 -15.85 43.60 45.14
N GLU A 29 -16.96 44.34 45.22
CA GLU A 29 -17.66 44.90 44.06
C GLU A 29 -16.77 45.83 43.20
N ALA A 30 -15.85 46.57 43.83
CA ALA A 30 -14.91 47.42 43.09
C ALA A 30 -13.89 46.59 42.31
N THR A 31 -13.37 45.51 42.89
CA THR A 31 -12.47 44.57 42.20
C THR A 31 -13.18 43.83 41.06
N VAL A 32 -14.43 43.40 41.25
CA VAL A 32 -15.22 42.77 40.18
C VAL A 32 -15.40 43.71 38.99
N ASN A 33 -15.76 44.96 39.24
CA ASN A 33 -15.91 45.98 38.19
C ASN A 33 -14.59 46.26 37.45
N LYS A 34 -13.46 46.28 38.17
CA LYS A 34 -12.14 46.43 37.56
C LYS A 34 -11.79 45.25 36.66
N ILE A 35 -12.01 44.02 37.12
CA ILE A 35 -11.77 42.80 36.34
C ILE A 35 -12.61 42.81 35.06
N LEU A 36 -13.89 43.20 35.13
CA LEU A 36 -14.77 43.25 33.97
C LEU A 36 -14.27 44.23 32.90
N LYS A 37 -13.85 45.44 33.30
CA LYS A 37 -13.29 46.44 32.39
C LYS A 37 -12.00 45.93 31.72
N GLU A 38 -11.09 45.36 32.50
CA GLU A 38 -9.84 44.79 31.97
C GLU A 38 -10.09 43.65 30.96
N LEU A 39 -11.07 42.78 31.24
CA LEU A 39 -11.46 41.70 30.32
C LEU A 39 -12.09 42.25 29.03
N TRP A 40 -12.92 43.28 29.14
CA TRP A 40 -13.53 43.94 28.00
C TRP A 40 -12.49 44.59 27.09
N ASP A 41 -11.59 45.40 27.65
CA ASP A 41 -10.52 46.06 26.89
C ASP A 41 -9.61 45.04 26.21
N ARG A 42 -9.30 43.94 26.91
CA ARG A 42 -8.53 42.83 26.36
C ARG A 42 -9.26 42.15 25.21
N ALA A 43 -10.55 41.86 25.36
CA ALA A 43 -11.35 41.22 24.31
C ALA A 43 -11.45 42.12 23.07
N PHE A 44 -11.69 43.41 23.27
CA PHE A 44 -11.75 44.39 22.18
C PHE A 44 -10.44 44.44 21.37
N LYS A 45 -9.30 44.51 22.07
CA LYS A 45 -7.99 44.50 21.42
C LYS A 45 -7.74 43.20 20.64
N LEU A 46 -8.05 42.06 21.24
CA LEU A 46 -7.89 40.75 20.58
C LEU A 46 -8.77 40.60 19.34
N GLU A 47 -9.99 41.13 19.36
CA GLU A 47 -10.88 41.09 18.18
C GLU A 47 -10.33 41.98 17.05
N SER A 48 -9.78 43.15 17.36
CA SER A 48 -9.09 43.99 16.38
C SER A 48 -7.90 43.26 15.75
N GLU A 49 -7.02 42.69 16.56
CA GLU A 49 -5.85 41.95 16.06
C GLU A 49 -6.26 40.73 15.22
N LYS A 50 -7.32 40.03 15.63
CA LYS A 50 -7.88 38.91 14.87
C LYS A 50 -8.41 39.37 13.52
N TYR A 51 -9.15 40.48 13.48
CA TYR A 51 -9.70 41.02 12.24
C TYR A 51 -8.58 41.36 11.24
N ASP A 52 -7.52 42.04 11.68
CA ASP A 52 -6.38 42.36 10.81
C ASP A 52 -5.73 41.10 10.21
N LEU A 53 -5.55 40.06 11.04
CA LEU A 53 -5.03 38.78 10.60
C LEU A 53 -5.96 38.07 9.60
N GLU A 54 -7.27 38.12 9.83
CA GLU A 54 -8.26 37.54 8.90
C GLU A 54 -8.23 38.23 7.54
N ILE A 55 -8.09 39.56 7.51
CA ILE A 55 -7.99 40.32 6.26
C ILE A 55 -6.72 39.92 5.50
N ILE A 56 -5.57 39.87 6.18
CA ILE A 56 -4.31 39.42 5.58
C ILE A 56 -4.45 38.00 5.03
N PHE A 57 -5.07 37.10 5.79
CA PHE A 57 -5.29 35.72 5.38
C PHE A 57 -6.15 35.64 4.12
N ARG A 58 -7.27 36.38 4.05
CA ARG A 58 -8.16 36.42 2.87
C ARG A 58 -7.44 36.91 1.62
N VAL A 59 -6.62 37.97 1.75
CA VAL A 59 -5.81 38.48 0.62
C VAL A 59 -4.83 37.41 0.14
N LYS A 60 -4.17 36.71 1.09
CA LYS A 60 -3.24 35.64 0.77
C LYS A 60 -3.92 34.42 0.14
N GLU A 61 -5.13 34.06 0.56
CA GLU A 61 -5.91 33.00 -0.09
C GLU A 61 -6.32 33.36 -1.52
N ALA A 62 -6.71 34.62 -1.76
CA ALA A 62 -7.01 35.10 -3.10
C ALA A 62 -5.76 35.04 -3.99
N GLU A 63 -4.61 35.51 -3.48
CA GLU A 63 -3.32 35.46 -4.18
C GLU A 63 -2.92 34.02 -4.53
N ILE A 64 -3.06 33.08 -3.59
CA ILE A 64 -2.79 31.66 -3.84
C ILE A 64 -3.72 31.09 -4.91
N THR A 65 -5.00 31.44 -4.87
CA THR A 65 -6.00 30.97 -5.84
C THR A 65 -5.67 31.47 -7.24
N GLU A 66 -5.30 32.74 -7.36
CA GLU A 66 -4.90 33.34 -8.62
C GLU A 66 -3.60 32.74 -9.16
N LEU A 67 -2.57 32.59 -8.33
CA LEU A 67 -1.33 31.93 -8.73
C LEU A 67 -1.55 30.47 -9.14
N ASN A 68 -2.42 29.74 -8.44
CA ASN A 68 -2.80 28.38 -8.84
C ASN A 68 -3.50 28.35 -10.20
N ALA A 69 -4.38 29.33 -10.48
CA ALA A 69 -5.02 29.43 -11.78
C ALA A 69 -3.99 29.71 -12.89
N GLN A 70 -3.06 30.65 -12.68
CA GLN A 70 -1.97 30.95 -13.62
C GLN A 70 -1.07 29.75 -13.88
N VAL A 71 -0.66 29.03 -12.83
CA VAL A 71 0.15 27.81 -12.96
C VAL A 71 -0.60 26.71 -13.73
N ASN A 72 -1.92 26.59 -13.53
CA ASN A 72 -2.73 25.62 -14.25
C ASN A 72 -2.91 25.99 -15.73
N ASP A 73 -3.04 27.28 -16.05
CA ASP A 73 -3.08 27.76 -17.44
C ASP A 73 -1.74 27.50 -18.16
N LEU A 74 -0.62 27.81 -17.48
CA LEU A 74 0.75 27.55 -17.98
C LEU A 74 1.06 26.07 -18.16
N ARG A 75 0.59 25.21 -17.25
CA ARG A 75 0.80 23.75 -17.35
C ARG A 75 -0.12 23.09 -18.38
N GLY A 76 -1.13 23.81 -18.86
CA GLY A 76 -2.15 23.34 -19.77
C GLY A 76 -3.09 22.32 -19.10
N LYS A 77 -4.38 22.44 -19.37
CA LYS A 77 -5.41 21.46 -18.95
C LYS A 77 -5.11 20.02 -19.41
N PHE A 78 -4.23 19.89 -20.41
CA PHE A 78 -3.73 18.64 -20.96
C PHE A 78 -2.23 18.49 -20.70
N ILE A 79 -1.88 18.08 -19.49
CA ILE A 79 -0.51 17.65 -19.16
C ILE A 79 -0.21 16.40 -20.01
N LYS A 80 0.61 16.55 -21.06
CA LYS A 80 0.99 15.43 -21.94
C LYS A 80 1.64 14.34 -21.07
N PRO A 81 0.97 13.20 -20.83
CA PRO A 81 1.53 12.16 -20.00
C PRO A 81 2.81 11.67 -20.65
N THR A 82 3.86 11.41 -19.88
CA THR A 82 5.08 10.80 -20.41
C THR A 82 4.70 9.44 -21.00
N LEU A 83 4.81 9.31 -22.33
CA LEU A 83 4.45 8.09 -23.04
C LEU A 83 5.38 6.96 -22.58
N LYS A 84 4.86 6.08 -21.72
CA LYS A 84 5.55 4.82 -21.40
C LYS A 84 5.43 3.90 -22.61
N LYS A 85 6.52 3.25 -23.02
CA LYS A 85 6.51 2.24 -24.09
C LYS A 85 5.69 1.04 -23.62
N VAL A 86 4.40 1.04 -23.92
CA VAL A 86 3.50 -0.08 -23.59
C VAL A 86 3.47 -1.03 -24.79
N SER A 87 4.34 -2.03 -24.80
CA SER A 87 4.24 -3.14 -25.76
C SER A 87 3.00 -3.98 -25.41
N LYS A 88 2.01 -4.04 -26.32
CA LYS A 88 0.76 -4.80 -26.13
C LYS A 88 0.98 -6.31 -25.89
N TYR A 89 2.17 -6.84 -26.20
CA TYR A 89 2.44 -8.28 -26.24
C TYR A 89 3.58 -8.74 -25.33
N GLU A 90 4.35 -7.84 -24.71
CA GLU A 90 5.51 -8.20 -23.87
C GLU A 90 5.10 -9.00 -22.62
N ASN A 91 3.99 -8.61 -21.98
CA ASN A 91 3.42 -9.33 -20.83
C ASN A 91 2.78 -10.68 -21.18
N LYS A 92 2.51 -10.95 -22.47
CA LYS A 92 2.00 -12.25 -22.94
C LYS A 92 3.15 -13.21 -23.28
N PHE A 93 4.29 -12.71 -23.73
CA PHE A 93 5.47 -13.53 -24.04
C PHE A 93 6.16 -14.08 -22.78
N ALA A 94 6.26 -13.26 -21.72
CA ALA A 94 6.81 -13.70 -20.44
C ALA A 94 6.00 -14.84 -19.79
N LYS A 95 4.67 -14.89 -20.02
CA LYS A 95 3.82 -16.00 -19.56
C LYS A 95 4.01 -17.29 -20.38
N LEU A 96 4.34 -17.17 -21.67
CA LEU A 96 4.58 -18.34 -22.53
C LEU A 96 5.92 -19.02 -22.19
N GLN A 97 6.95 -18.24 -21.88
CA GLN A 97 8.27 -18.79 -21.50
C GLN A 97 8.24 -19.52 -20.15
N LYS A 98 7.50 -18.99 -19.16
CA LYS A 98 7.34 -19.68 -17.85
C LYS A 98 6.63 -21.03 -17.98
N LYS A 99 5.59 -21.12 -18.82
CA LYS A 99 4.89 -22.40 -19.08
C LYS A 99 5.75 -23.42 -19.85
N ALA A 100 6.61 -22.97 -20.76
CA ALA A 100 7.50 -23.85 -21.51
C ALA A 100 8.62 -24.44 -20.61
N ALA A 101 9.13 -23.64 -19.66
CA ALA A 101 10.07 -24.09 -18.65
C ALA A 101 9.44 -25.09 -17.67
N GLU A 102 8.21 -24.84 -17.20
CA GLU A 102 7.47 -25.77 -16.32
C GLU A 102 7.09 -27.08 -17.01
N PHE A 103 6.74 -27.04 -18.31
CA PHE A 103 6.39 -28.23 -19.09
C PHE A 103 7.61 -29.14 -19.32
N ASN A 104 8.78 -28.58 -19.65
CA ASN A 104 10.02 -29.35 -19.77
C ASN A 104 10.42 -29.99 -18.44
N PHE A 105 10.31 -29.27 -17.31
CA PHE A 105 10.67 -29.80 -15.99
C PHE A 105 9.78 -30.99 -15.57
N ARG A 106 8.46 -30.90 -15.81
CA ARG A 106 7.52 -31.96 -15.41
C ARG A 106 7.62 -33.22 -16.28
N ASN A 107 7.94 -33.08 -17.56
CA ASN A 107 8.19 -34.24 -18.43
C ASN A 107 9.50 -34.95 -18.05
N GLN A 108 10.56 -34.21 -17.72
CA GLN A 108 11.83 -34.79 -17.28
C GLN A 108 11.70 -35.57 -15.97
N LEU A 109 10.92 -35.08 -15.01
CA LEU A 109 10.62 -35.78 -13.75
C LEU A 109 9.75 -37.05 -13.93
N LYS A 110 8.87 -37.09 -14.95
CA LYS A 110 8.07 -38.29 -15.26
C LYS A 110 8.90 -39.43 -15.88
N VAL A 111 9.99 -39.11 -16.57
CA VAL A 111 10.89 -40.12 -17.17
C VAL A 111 11.80 -40.75 -16.11
N VAL A 112 12.21 -39.99 -15.09
CA VAL A 112 13.12 -40.48 -14.05
C VAL A 112 12.46 -41.49 -13.09
N LYS A 113 11.12 -41.47 -12.94
CA LYS A 113 10.39 -42.47 -12.12
C LYS A 113 10.17 -43.84 -12.78
N LYS A 114 10.68 -44.09 -14.00
CA LYS A 114 10.62 -45.41 -14.67
C LYS A 114 11.97 -46.16 -14.73
N LYS A 115 13.03 -45.65 -14.09
CA LYS A 115 14.36 -46.28 -14.12
C LYS A 115 14.89 -46.72 -12.74
N GLU A 116 14.01 -47.25 -11.88
CA GLU A 116 14.42 -47.95 -10.64
C GLU A 116 13.84 -49.38 -10.53
N PHE A 117 13.39 -49.98 -11.65
CA PHE A 117 13.04 -51.42 -11.71
C PHE A 117 13.53 -52.07 -13.01
N THR A 118 14.84 -52.09 -13.22
CA THR A 118 15.51 -53.02 -14.15
C THR A 118 16.98 -53.11 -13.73
N LEU A 119 17.21 -54.02 -12.78
CA LEU A 119 18.52 -54.50 -12.40
C LEU A 119 19.07 -55.36 -13.56
N GLU A 120 20.29 -55.03 -13.97
CA GLU A 120 21.37 -55.91 -14.45
C GLU A 120 21.16 -56.92 -15.60
N GLU A 121 22.02 -56.72 -16.60
CA GLU A 121 22.79 -57.72 -17.34
C GLU A 121 22.08 -58.96 -17.92
N GLU A 122 21.97 -58.93 -19.24
CA GLU A 122 21.94 -60.10 -20.10
C GLU A 122 23.33 -60.81 -20.05
N GLU A 123 23.46 -61.95 -19.35
CA GLU A 123 24.34 -63.03 -19.82
C GLU A 123 24.08 -64.41 -19.14
N LYS A 124 23.92 -65.43 -20.01
CA LYS A 124 24.27 -66.87 -19.89
C LYS A 124 23.41 -67.86 -19.08
N GLU A 125 22.80 -68.76 -19.87
CA GLU A 125 22.76 -70.22 -19.75
C GLU A 125 22.56 -70.91 -18.38
N LYS A 126 21.41 -71.59 -18.22
CA LYS A 126 21.25 -73.07 -18.04
C LYS A 126 19.86 -73.36 -17.45
N LYS A 127 19.08 -74.22 -18.11
CA LYS A 127 17.86 -74.80 -17.51
C LYS A 127 18.24 -75.81 -16.44
N PRO A 128 17.52 -75.88 -15.31
CA PRO A 128 17.24 -77.22 -14.76
C PRO A 128 15.86 -77.42 -14.11
N GLU A 129 15.52 -78.72 -14.08
CA GLU A 129 14.63 -79.51 -13.22
C GLU A 129 13.16 -79.09 -12.99
N TRP A 130 12.31 -79.33 -14.00
CA TRP A 130 11.05 -80.09 -13.81
C TRP A 130 10.44 -80.57 -15.14
N THR A 131 11.27 -80.85 -16.17
CA THR A 131 10.85 -81.47 -17.45
C THR A 131 10.42 -82.93 -17.32
N LYS A 132 9.67 -83.31 -16.28
CA LYS A 132 9.04 -84.63 -16.17
C LYS A 132 7.71 -84.56 -15.41
N VAL A 133 6.64 -84.74 -16.18
CA VAL A 133 5.52 -85.69 -15.99
C VAL A 133 4.12 -85.03 -16.11
N GLY A 134 3.42 -85.46 -17.17
CA GLY A 134 1.96 -85.60 -17.28
C GLY A 134 1.19 -84.30 -17.44
N GLY A 135 0.38 -84.04 -18.47
CA GLY A 135 -0.29 -84.93 -19.41
C GLY A 135 -1.70 -84.37 -19.60
N ASP A 136 -2.13 -84.33 -20.86
CA ASP A 136 -3.53 -84.36 -21.31
C ASP A 136 -4.33 -83.04 -21.46
N LYS A 137 -4.61 -82.74 -22.75
CA LYS A 137 -5.84 -82.18 -23.37
C LYS A 137 -6.27 -80.74 -23.01
N GLY A 138 -6.73 -79.90 -23.93
CA GLY A 138 -7.09 -79.97 -25.35
C GLY A 138 -7.51 -78.53 -25.74
N LYS A 139 -7.09 -78.02 -26.91
CA LYS A 139 -7.91 -77.86 -28.13
C LYS A 139 -9.14 -76.96 -27.93
N GLU A 140 -9.14 -75.77 -28.56
CA GLU A 140 -9.84 -75.40 -29.82
C GLU A 140 -10.82 -74.27 -29.42
N GLU A 141 -11.24 -73.27 -30.19
CA GLU A 141 -11.16 -72.77 -31.58
C GLU A 141 -11.69 -71.31 -31.45
N GLU A 142 -11.14 -70.26 -32.05
CA GLU A 142 -11.21 -69.81 -33.45
C GLU A 142 -12.62 -69.47 -34.00
N SER A 143 -12.65 -68.33 -34.72
CA SER A 143 -13.71 -67.74 -35.57
C SER A 143 -14.83 -66.92 -34.94
#